data_AF-A0AAN4YRC8-F1
#
_entry.id   AF-A0AAN4YRC8-F1
#
_cell.length_a   1.000
_cell.length_b   1.000
_cell.length_c   1.000
_cell.angle_alpha   90.00
_cell.angle_beta   90.00
_cell.angle_gamma   90.00
#
_symmetry.space_group_name_H-M   'P 1'
#
loop_
_entity.id
_entity.type
_entity.pdbx_description
1 polymer ?
#
loop_
_entity_poly.entity_id
_entity_poly.type
_entity_poly.pdbx_seq_one_letter_code
_entity_poly.pdbx_strand_id
1 'polypeptide(L)'
;MIVRTAHKKYTNGELELFSQLETHISEIRDQSPEQWERIALSSKAVKAYSGTDMKEETISAFGAKVSKTSQPELSASPCPKLLLTCNYNAAVTFDSDNLYIKAIRPIQKGDQIFISYIDATNPVKLRRSELRERYYFDCHCAKCAKDLTEPEHSFLGPETQDDLSALEGAEIEAYELLNECSSAVETDPKKTAKRLRSSIKFLRKVGAWPVTEQPLVSLRDELIASLLADQDIGSGFVQAAVRYLRVDPVVYGDERHPVRQLHAYALARVAVSLDCGEDGDSTGLLGLVDVRMEPVLLAWSVLSRLVELEDEACTVPSFKTMVRWLFDDVNERFKGDKKKPEDRGDDIRREWEKIELLVDRALEKGY
;
A
#
# COMPACT_ATOMS: atom_id res chain seq x y z
N MET A 1 21.66 -7.04 17.05
CA MET A 1 22.94 -6.91 16.31
C MET A 1 24.14 -6.86 17.25
N ILE A 2 24.26 -5.87 18.16
CA ILE A 2 25.38 -5.70 19.11
C ILE A 2 25.81 -7.00 19.83
N VAL A 3 24.89 -7.66 20.52
CA VAL A 3 25.15 -8.93 21.22
C VAL A 3 25.53 -10.06 20.26
N ARG A 4 24.93 -10.11 19.06
CA ARG A 4 25.25 -11.11 18.03
C ARG A 4 26.65 -10.90 17.45
N THR A 5 27.08 -9.65 17.27
CA THR A 5 28.45 -9.29 16.87
C THR A 5 29.46 -9.72 17.93
N ALA A 6 29.20 -9.43 19.22
CA ALA A 6 30.06 -9.85 20.32
C ALA A 6 30.19 -11.38 20.43
N HIS A 7 29.10 -12.12 20.19
CA HIS A 7 29.11 -13.58 20.14
C HIS A 7 29.54 -14.18 18.79
N LYS A 8 30.11 -13.37 17.88
CA LYS A 8 30.59 -13.81 16.55
C LYS A 8 29.55 -14.60 15.74
N LYS A 9 28.27 -14.23 15.87
CA LYS A 9 27.16 -14.83 15.12
C LYS A 9 27.00 -14.27 13.70
N TYR A 10 27.77 -13.24 13.34
CA TYR A 10 27.87 -12.73 11.97
C TYR A 10 29.23 -13.11 11.39
N THR A 11 29.25 -13.40 10.10
CA THR A 11 30.49 -13.54 9.34
C THR A 11 31.18 -12.17 9.21
N ASN A 12 32.49 -12.18 9.02
CA ASN A 12 33.25 -10.95 8.82
C ASN A 12 32.74 -10.15 7.59
N GLY A 13 32.31 -10.85 6.54
CA GLY A 13 31.74 -10.21 5.34
C GLY A 13 30.42 -9.49 5.61
N GLU A 14 29.52 -10.06 6.42
CA GLU A 14 28.25 -9.42 6.79
C GLU A 14 28.47 -8.16 7.64
N LEU A 15 29.42 -8.20 8.57
CA LEU A 15 29.79 -7.05 9.40
C LEU A 15 30.44 -5.93 8.58
N GLU A 16 31.25 -6.30 7.60
CA GLU A 16 31.87 -5.35 6.68
C GLU A 16 30.82 -4.68 5.78
N LEU A 17 29.90 -5.46 5.20
CA LEU A 17 28.75 -4.94 4.45
C LEU A 17 27.91 -3.96 5.28
N PHE A 18 27.56 -4.32 6.52
CA PHE A 18 26.83 -3.44 7.43
C PHE A 18 27.62 -2.16 7.73
N SER A 19 28.94 -2.27 7.91
CA SER A 19 29.81 -1.13 8.19
C SER A 19 29.87 -0.15 7.01
N GLN A 20 29.76 -0.65 5.77
CA GLN A 20 29.73 0.14 4.54
C GLN A 20 28.37 0.78 4.22
N LEU A 21 27.32 0.48 4.98
CA LEU A 21 26.03 1.17 4.85
C LEU A 21 26.19 2.65 5.15
N GLU A 22 25.52 3.47 4.35
CA GLU A 22 25.52 4.93 4.47
C GLU A 22 24.92 5.36 5.83
N THR A 23 25.49 6.41 6.41
CA THR A 23 25.02 6.98 7.67
C THR A 23 24.78 8.47 7.48
N HIS A 24 23.65 8.94 7.98
CA HIS A 24 23.36 10.37 8.08
C HIS A 24 23.41 10.83 9.53
N ILE A 25 24.39 10.33 10.28
CA ILE A 25 24.51 10.62 11.72
C ILE A 25 24.77 12.12 11.96
N SER A 26 25.45 12.79 11.03
CA SER A 26 25.67 14.23 11.07
C SER A 26 24.36 14.98 10.88
N GLU A 27 23.59 14.64 9.85
CA GLU A 27 22.32 15.26 9.53
C GLU A 27 21.27 14.99 10.62
N ILE A 28 21.22 13.78 11.20
CA ILE A 28 20.34 13.47 12.34
C ILE A 28 20.69 14.37 13.53
N ARG A 29 21.98 14.58 13.82
CA ARG A 29 22.41 15.44 14.93
C ARG A 29 22.07 16.90 14.71
N ASP A 30 22.21 17.37 13.48
CA ASP A 30 22.07 18.80 13.15
C ASP A 30 20.61 19.19 12.85
N GLN A 31 19.85 18.30 12.19
CA GLN A 31 18.51 18.58 11.68
C GLN A 31 17.40 17.90 12.50
N SER A 32 17.71 16.90 13.35
CA SER A 32 16.70 16.14 14.10
C SER A 32 17.12 15.85 15.55
N PRO A 33 17.20 16.87 16.43
CA PRO A 33 17.71 16.72 17.80
C PRO A 33 16.95 15.67 18.63
N GLU A 34 15.62 15.61 18.51
CA GLU A 34 14.79 14.62 19.21
C GLU A 34 15.11 13.18 18.79
N GLN A 35 15.34 12.96 17.49
CA GLN A 35 15.73 11.66 16.97
C GLN A 35 17.12 11.27 17.48
N TRP A 36 18.06 12.23 17.50
CA TRP A 36 19.38 11.99 18.07
C TRP A 36 19.31 11.66 19.57
N GLU A 37 18.48 12.37 20.33
CA GLU A 37 18.30 12.12 21.76
C GLU A 37 17.76 10.70 22.01
N ARG A 38 16.76 10.26 21.22
CA ARG A 38 16.26 8.89 21.25
C ARG A 38 17.34 7.86 20.94
N ILE A 39 18.16 8.08 19.90
CA ILE A 39 19.27 7.19 19.54
C ILE A 39 20.32 7.14 20.65
N ALA A 40 20.70 8.29 21.20
CA ALA A 40 21.70 8.39 22.26
C ALA A 40 21.23 7.70 23.55
N LEU A 41 19.98 7.94 23.96
CA LEU A 41 19.38 7.30 25.13
C LEU A 41 19.31 5.77 24.95
N SER A 42 18.85 5.31 23.78
CA SER A 42 18.80 3.89 23.46
C SER A 42 20.21 3.26 23.45
N SER A 43 21.21 3.98 22.94
CA SER A 43 22.59 3.49 22.87
C SER A 43 23.23 3.34 24.25
N LYS A 44 22.94 4.26 25.18
CA LYS A 44 23.34 4.15 26.59
C LYS A 44 22.71 2.92 27.25
N ALA A 45 21.41 2.70 27.03
CA ALA A 45 20.73 1.51 27.54
C ALA A 45 21.35 0.23 26.96
N VAL A 46 21.53 0.15 25.64
CA VAL A 46 22.15 -1.01 24.98
C VAL A 46 23.56 -1.28 25.52
N LYS A 47 24.37 -0.24 25.76
CA LYS A 47 25.70 -0.40 26.36
C LYS A 47 25.61 -1.00 27.77
N ALA A 48 24.70 -0.50 28.61
CA ALA A 48 24.53 -0.98 29.98
C ALA A 48 24.03 -2.43 30.06
N TYR A 49 23.12 -2.84 29.17
CA TYR A 49 22.48 -4.17 29.21
C TYR A 49 23.14 -5.23 28.33
N SER A 50 23.95 -4.86 27.34
CA SER A 50 24.52 -5.82 26.39
C SER A 50 25.66 -6.66 26.94
N GLY A 51 26.33 -6.21 28.01
CA GLY A 51 27.52 -6.86 28.55
C GLY A 51 28.70 -6.91 27.56
N THR A 52 28.74 -5.98 26.60
CA THR A 52 29.78 -5.90 25.57
C THR A 52 30.73 -4.74 25.80
N ASP A 53 32.00 -4.87 25.39
CA ASP A 53 33.00 -3.79 25.43
C ASP A 53 32.85 -2.78 24.28
N MET A 54 31.75 -2.83 23.53
CA MET A 54 31.52 -1.91 22.41
C MET A 54 31.34 -0.47 22.93
N LYS A 55 32.04 0.46 22.27
CA LYS A 55 31.95 1.88 22.60
C LYS A 55 30.56 2.43 22.30
N GLU A 56 30.13 3.42 23.09
CA GLU A 56 28.83 4.06 22.91
C GLU A 56 28.74 4.74 21.55
N GLU A 57 29.83 5.35 21.06
CA GLU A 57 29.82 5.97 19.73
C GLU A 57 29.55 4.96 18.61
N THR A 58 30.08 3.75 18.73
CA THR A 58 29.84 2.66 17.77
C THR A 58 28.40 2.17 17.84
N ILE A 59 27.84 2.07 19.05
CA ILE A 59 26.43 1.68 19.25
C ILE A 59 25.50 2.76 18.68
N SER A 60 25.80 4.03 18.90
CA SER A 60 25.05 5.16 18.33
C SER A 60 25.13 5.20 16.80
N ALA A 61 26.30 4.90 16.22
CA ALA A 61 26.43 4.76 14.76
C ALA A 61 25.59 3.60 14.21
N PHE A 62 25.49 2.49 14.94
CA PHE A 62 24.62 1.37 14.56
C PHE A 62 23.14 1.77 14.69
N GLY A 63 22.77 2.49 15.75
CA GLY A 63 21.43 3.03 15.95
C GLY A 63 21.02 4.02 14.85
N ALA A 64 21.92 4.90 14.43
CA ALA A 64 21.69 5.84 13.33
C ALA A 64 21.46 5.14 11.97
N LYS A 65 22.10 3.99 11.74
CA LYS A 65 21.87 3.15 10.54
C LYS A 65 20.50 2.48 10.58
N VAL A 66 20.12 1.91 11.72
CA VAL A 66 18.87 1.15 11.88
C VAL A 66 17.66 2.07 11.99
N SER A 67 17.80 3.28 12.55
CA SER A 67 16.70 4.24 12.65
C SER A 67 16.10 4.64 11.30
N LYS A 68 16.76 4.31 10.17
CA LYS A 68 16.31 4.61 8.81
C LYS A 68 15.64 3.44 8.11
N THR A 69 15.76 2.22 8.63
CA THR A 69 15.02 1.08 8.08
C THR A 69 13.59 1.16 8.61
N SER A 70 12.63 1.15 7.70
CA SER A 70 11.21 1.45 7.95
C SER A 70 10.48 0.53 8.94
N GLN A 71 11.15 -0.46 9.54
CA GLN A 71 10.59 -1.25 10.64
C GLN A 71 11.59 -1.46 11.80
N PRO A 72 11.14 -1.30 13.07
CA PRO A 72 11.97 -1.54 14.25
C PRO A 72 12.20 -3.02 14.57
N GLU A 73 11.44 -3.92 13.93
CA GLU A 73 11.37 -5.33 14.29
C GLU A 73 11.79 -6.19 13.09
N LEU A 74 12.68 -7.15 13.34
CA LEU A 74 13.24 -8.15 12.42
C LEU A 74 14.42 -7.73 11.52
N SER A 75 15.57 -8.28 11.93
CA SER A 75 16.81 -8.49 11.19
C SER A 75 17.34 -7.29 10.40
N ALA A 76 18.36 -6.64 10.96
CA ALA A 76 19.39 -5.95 10.19
C ALA A 76 20.15 -6.97 9.32
N SER A 77 19.46 -7.55 8.34
CA SER A 77 20.06 -8.29 7.25
C SER A 77 20.78 -7.24 6.40
N PRO A 78 22.09 -7.39 6.13
CA PRO A 78 22.84 -6.44 5.32
C PRO A 78 22.28 -6.46 3.90
N CYS A 79 21.29 -5.61 3.64
CA CYS A 79 20.73 -5.44 2.32
C CYS A 79 21.78 -4.77 1.43
N PRO A 80 21.88 -5.17 0.15
CA PRO A 80 22.70 -4.45 -0.82
C PRO A 80 22.28 -2.98 -0.86
N LYS A 81 23.17 -2.10 -1.32
CA LYS A 81 22.94 -0.65 -1.52
C LYS A 81 21.82 -0.42 -2.53
N LEU A 82 20.58 -0.59 -2.10
CA LEU A 82 19.39 -0.34 -2.91
C LEU A 82 19.11 1.15 -2.81
N LEU A 83 19.07 1.80 -3.97
CA LEU A 83 18.81 3.22 -4.05
C LEU A 83 17.31 3.47 -4.04
N LEU A 84 16.91 4.44 -3.24
CA LEU A 84 15.53 4.87 -3.08
C LEU A 84 15.15 5.87 -4.18
N THR A 85 14.06 5.63 -4.89
CA THR A 85 13.55 6.56 -5.91
C THR A 85 12.05 6.41 -6.11
N CYS A 86 11.40 7.48 -6.57
CA CYS A 86 9.97 7.48 -6.85
C CYS A 86 9.61 6.79 -8.18
N ASN A 87 10.59 6.54 -9.05
CA ASN A 87 10.43 5.78 -10.30
C ASN A 87 11.14 4.41 -10.20
N TYR A 88 10.70 3.60 -9.24
CA TYR A 88 11.32 2.32 -8.91
C TYR A 88 11.07 1.26 -9.99
N ASN A 89 11.95 0.26 -10.06
CA ASN A 89 11.86 -0.88 -10.99
C ASN A 89 11.77 -2.24 -10.26
N ALA A 90 11.90 -2.24 -8.94
CA ALA A 90 11.70 -3.40 -8.10
C ALA A 90 10.90 -3.04 -6.84
N ALA A 91 10.08 -3.98 -6.37
CA ALA A 91 9.34 -3.85 -5.13
C ALA A 91 9.94 -4.74 -4.05
N VAL A 92 9.86 -4.27 -2.80
CA VAL A 92 10.32 -4.99 -1.61
C VAL A 92 9.11 -5.51 -0.86
N THR A 93 9.15 -6.79 -0.50
CA THR A 93 8.13 -7.44 0.33
C THR A 93 8.81 -8.27 1.41
N PHE A 94 8.08 -8.55 2.48
CA PHE A 94 8.59 -9.27 3.63
C PHE A 94 7.74 -10.50 3.89
N ASP A 95 8.39 -11.62 4.20
CA ASP A 95 7.76 -12.83 4.71
C ASP A 95 8.45 -13.26 5.99
N SER A 96 7.80 -12.96 7.13
CA SER A 96 8.40 -13.15 8.44
C SER A 96 9.75 -12.40 8.55
N ASP A 97 10.87 -13.11 8.66
CA ASP A 97 12.24 -12.57 8.74
C ASP A 97 12.96 -12.47 7.39
N ASN A 98 12.29 -12.86 6.29
CA ASN A 98 12.86 -12.89 4.95
C ASN A 98 12.42 -11.67 4.14
N LEU A 99 13.38 -11.03 3.48
CA LEU A 99 13.15 -9.93 2.56
C LEU A 99 13.20 -10.44 1.12
N TYR A 100 12.18 -10.11 0.33
CA TYR A 100 12.05 -10.46 -1.07
C TYR A 100 12.09 -9.19 -1.92
N ILE A 101 12.88 -9.22 -2.98
CA ILE A 101 12.96 -8.15 -3.98
C ILE A 101 12.63 -8.75 -5.32
N LYS A 102 11.63 -8.19 -6.01
CA LYS A 102 11.28 -8.61 -7.37
C LYS A 102 11.17 -7.43 -8.30
N ALA A 103 11.65 -7.60 -9.52
CA ALA A 103 11.46 -6.62 -10.58
C ALA A 103 9.96 -6.50 -10.91
N ILE A 104 9.47 -5.27 -11.03
CA ILE A 104 8.10 -4.95 -11.47
C ILE A 104 8.04 -4.50 -12.93
N ARG A 105 9.19 -4.50 -13.60
CA ARG A 105 9.37 -4.27 -15.04
C ARG A 105 10.71 -4.87 -15.48
N PRO A 106 10.94 -5.14 -16.77
CA PRO A 106 12.23 -5.63 -17.25
C PRO A 106 13.38 -4.69 -16.83
N ILE A 107 14.48 -5.28 -16.34
CA ILE A 107 15.71 -4.57 -15.93
C ILE A 107 16.86 -5.11 -16.78
N GLN A 108 17.57 -4.24 -17.52
CA GLN A 108 18.65 -4.69 -18.39
C GLN A 108 19.92 -4.96 -17.58
N LYS A 109 20.80 -5.79 -18.14
CA LYS A 109 22.10 -6.06 -17.51
C LYS A 109 22.90 -4.76 -17.38
N GLY A 110 23.29 -4.43 -16.15
CA GLY A 110 24.02 -3.21 -15.83
C GLY A 110 23.14 -2.05 -15.36
N ASP A 111 21.82 -2.17 -15.48
CA ASP A 111 20.90 -1.18 -14.91
C ASP A 111 20.89 -1.28 -13.38
N GLN A 112 20.78 -0.12 -12.74
CA GLN A 112 20.64 -0.02 -11.30
C GLN A 112 19.25 -0.51 -10.85
N ILE A 113 19.23 -1.28 -9.77
CA ILE A 113 17.99 -1.67 -9.09
C ILE A 113 17.57 -0.53 -8.14
N PHE A 114 16.30 -0.17 -8.26
CA PHE A 114 15.67 0.95 -7.59
C PHE A 114 14.40 0.47 -6.91
N ILE A 115 14.24 0.84 -5.64
CA ILE A 115 13.07 0.51 -4.80
C ILE A 115 12.40 1.79 -4.29
N SER A 116 11.17 1.68 -3.78
CA SER A 116 10.49 2.77 -3.05
C SER A 116 10.04 2.30 -1.67
N TYR A 117 10.42 3.05 -0.64
CA TYR A 117 9.91 2.92 0.74
C TYR A 117 8.85 3.96 1.08
N ILE A 118 8.59 4.89 0.16
CA ILE A 118 7.52 5.88 0.27
C ILE A 118 6.41 5.53 -0.72
N ASP A 119 5.22 6.06 -0.50
CA ASP A 119 4.15 5.95 -1.47
C ASP A 119 4.46 6.84 -2.70
N ALA A 120 4.79 6.19 -3.80
CA ALA A 120 5.14 6.86 -5.04
C ALA A 120 3.93 7.50 -5.74
N THR A 121 2.70 7.24 -5.29
CA THR A 121 1.45 7.80 -5.84
C THR A 121 1.18 9.21 -5.31
N ASN A 122 1.80 9.60 -4.19
CA ASN A 122 1.66 10.93 -3.60
C ASN A 122 2.17 12.07 -4.51
N PRO A 123 1.67 13.30 -4.32
CA PRO A 123 2.19 14.49 -4.99
C PRO A 123 3.68 14.69 -4.76
N VAL A 124 4.37 15.31 -5.72
CA VAL A 124 5.84 15.45 -5.70
C VAL A 124 6.35 16.21 -4.47
N LYS A 125 5.60 17.22 -3.99
CA LYS A 125 5.94 17.95 -2.77
C LYS A 125 5.95 17.01 -1.56
N LEU A 126 4.90 16.20 -1.40
CA LEU A 126 4.78 15.27 -0.28
C LEU A 126 5.84 14.17 -0.35
N ARG A 127 6.06 13.57 -1.53
CA ARG A 127 7.12 12.58 -1.76
C ARG A 127 8.50 13.14 -1.41
N ARG A 128 8.85 14.35 -1.87
CA ARG A 128 10.15 14.96 -1.57
C ARG A 128 10.27 15.38 -0.11
N SER A 129 9.19 15.82 0.53
CA SER A 129 9.20 16.11 1.98
C SER A 129 9.52 14.86 2.77
N GLU A 130 8.80 13.76 2.52
CA GLU A 130 9.03 12.49 3.20
C GLU A 130 10.46 11.96 2.97
N LEU A 131 10.98 12.07 1.73
CA LEU A 131 12.35 11.67 1.42
C LEU A 131 13.40 12.53 2.12
N ARG A 132 13.20 13.85 2.21
CA ARG A 132 14.11 14.73 2.96
C ARG A 132 14.06 14.46 4.45
N GLU A 133 12.87 14.34 5.02
CA GLU A 133 12.69 14.14 6.46
C GLU A 133 13.25 12.79 6.93
N ARG A 134 13.03 11.71 6.17
CA ARG A 134 13.43 10.35 6.57
C ARG A 134 14.82 9.96 6.05
N TYR A 135 15.13 10.36 4.82
CA TYR A 135 16.30 9.89 4.08
C TYR A 135 17.29 11.00 3.70
N TYR A 136 16.99 12.27 4.01
CA TYR A 136 17.91 13.42 3.87
C TYR A 136 18.45 13.64 2.45
N PHE A 137 17.61 13.36 1.44
CA PHE A 137 17.94 13.67 0.05
C PHE A 137 16.73 14.20 -0.72
N ASP A 138 17.02 14.94 -1.79
CA ASP A 138 16.04 15.36 -2.77
C ASP A 138 16.06 14.42 -3.98
N CYS A 139 14.90 13.83 -4.30
CA CYS A 139 14.78 12.91 -5.43
C CYS A 139 14.68 13.66 -6.76
N HIS A 140 15.61 13.38 -7.68
CA HIS A 140 15.70 13.97 -9.02
C HIS A 140 15.35 12.98 -10.13
N CYS A 141 14.57 11.94 -9.83
CA CYS A 141 14.19 10.94 -10.82
C CYS A 141 13.28 11.52 -11.91
N ALA A 142 13.17 10.83 -13.05
CA ALA A 142 12.34 11.26 -14.18
C ALA A 142 10.88 11.58 -13.78
N LYS A 143 10.31 10.81 -12.82
CA LYS A 143 8.97 11.08 -12.27
C LYS A 143 8.93 12.42 -11.51
N CYS A 144 9.84 12.64 -10.57
CA CYS A 144 9.92 13.92 -9.86
C CYS A 144 10.17 15.10 -10.79
N ALA A 145 11.06 14.94 -11.78
CA ALA A 145 11.36 16.00 -12.74
C ALA A 145 10.13 16.39 -13.56
N LYS A 146 9.37 15.39 -14.05
CA LYS A 146 8.11 15.61 -14.76
C LYS A 146 7.07 16.30 -13.88
N ASP A 147 6.81 15.74 -12.70
CA ASP A 147 5.76 16.24 -11.78
C ASP A 147 6.08 17.65 -11.23
N LEU A 148 7.35 18.09 -11.23
CA LEU A 148 7.73 19.46 -10.88
C LEU A 148 7.49 20.47 -12.01
N THR A 149 7.45 20.00 -13.26
CA THR A 149 7.19 20.85 -14.43
C THR A 149 5.71 21.00 -14.73
N GLU A 150 4.89 20.04 -14.30
CA GLU A 150 3.44 20.08 -14.43
C GLU A 150 2.84 20.77 -13.18
N PRO A 151 1.91 21.74 -13.34
CA PRO A 151 1.22 22.31 -12.19
C PRO A 151 0.49 21.23 -11.38
N GLU A 152 0.47 21.38 -10.05
CA GLU A 152 -0.41 20.58 -9.20
C GLU A 152 -1.86 20.75 -9.66
N HIS A 153 -2.63 19.67 -9.60
CA HIS A 153 -4.00 19.62 -10.12
C HIS A 153 -4.14 19.91 -11.62
N SER A 154 -3.06 19.84 -12.41
CA SER A 154 -3.13 19.99 -13.88
C SER A 154 -4.12 19.01 -14.56
N PHE A 155 -4.42 17.89 -13.91
CA PHE A 155 -5.44 16.93 -14.34
C PHE A 155 -6.90 17.44 -14.22
N LEU A 156 -7.16 18.54 -13.50
CA LEU A 156 -8.49 19.14 -13.37
C LEU A 156 -8.87 20.08 -14.53
N GLY A 157 -7.94 20.30 -15.48
CA GLY A 157 -8.13 21.16 -16.64
C GLY A 157 -7.96 22.66 -16.34
N PRO A 158 -7.99 23.52 -17.38
CA PRO A 158 -7.76 24.95 -17.22
C PRO A 158 -8.97 25.72 -16.64
N GLU A 159 -10.17 25.15 -16.68
CA GLU A 159 -11.43 25.83 -16.30
C GLU A 159 -11.66 25.90 -14.78
N THR A 160 -10.89 25.14 -13.99
CA THR A 160 -10.96 25.07 -12.52
C THR A 160 -9.90 25.92 -11.81
N GLN A 161 -9.12 26.72 -12.56
CA GLN A 161 -8.04 27.56 -12.01
C GLN A 161 -8.52 28.71 -11.11
N ASP A 162 -9.78 29.14 -11.23
CA ASP A 162 -10.32 30.25 -10.42
C ASP A 162 -10.53 29.87 -8.93
N ASP A 163 -10.57 28.57 -8.59
CA ASP A 163 -10.82 28.04 -7.23
C ASP A 163 -9.61 27.27 -6.64
N LEU A 164 -8.40 27.57 -7.09
CA LEU A 164 -7.14 26.90 -6.68
C LEU A 164 -6.94 26.83 -5.16
N SER A 165 -7.28 27.89 -4.42
CA SER A 165 -7.16 27.91 -2.96
C SER A 165 -8.16 27.00 -2.24
N ALA A 166 -9.36 26.82 -2.81
CA ALA A 166 -10.35 25.90 -2.27
C ALA A 166 -9.95 24.44 -2.52
N LEU A 167 -9.31 24.16 -3.66
CA LEU A 167 -8.75 22.85 -3.99
C LEU A 167 -7.59 22.48 -3.05
N GLU A 168 -6.62 23.39 -2.88
CA GLU A 168 -5.51 23.19 -1.95
C GLU A 168 -6.00 22.98 -0.52
N GLY A 169 -6.97 23.78 -0.07
CA GLY A 169 -7.60 23.60 1.26
C GLY A 169 -8.27 22.24 1.42
N ALA A 170 -9.04 21.80 0.40
CA ALA A 170 -9.69 20.50 0.41
C ALA A 170 -8.69 19.33 0.43
N GLU A 171 -7.58 19.45 -0.29
CA GLU A 171 -6.50 18.46 -0.27
C GLU A 171 -5.83 18.38 1.11
N ILE A 172 -5.52 19.52 1.72
CA ILE A 172 -4.92 19.58 3.06
C ILE A 172 -5.84 18.90 4.09
N GLU A 173 -7.13 19.25 4.13
CA GLU A 173 -8.11 18.63 5.03
C GLU A 173 -8.21 17.10 4.84
N ALA A 174 -8.07 16.63 3.60
CA ALA A 174 -8.09 15.20 3.30
C ALA A 174 -6.86 14.46 3.84
N TYR A 175 -5.66 15.03 3.71
CA TYR A 175 -4.45 14.44 4.28
C TYR A 175 -4.42 14.51 5.82
N GLU A 176 -4.96 15.59 6.41
CA GLU A 176 -5.13 15.67 7.86
C GLU A 176 -6.04 14.55 8.37
N LEU A 177 -7.17 14.30 7.69
CA LEU A 177 -8.06 13.19 8.00
C LEU A 177 -7.36 11.82 7.89
N LEU A 178 -6.55 11.60 6.85
CA LEU A 178 -5.77 10.37 6.68
C LEU A 178 -4.75 10.17 7.80
N ASN A 179 -4.06 11.24 8.22
CA ASN A 179 -3.10 11.20 9.31
C ASN A 179 -3.79 10.91 10.65
N GLU A 180 -4.98 11.46 10.89
CA GLU A 180 -5.79 11.12 12.06
C GLU A 180 -6.18 9.63 12.08
N CYS A 181 -6.59 9.07 10.95
CA CYS A 181 -6.97 7.64 10.85
C CYS A 181 -5.76 6.72 11.10
N SER A 182 -4.57 7.16 10.70
CA SER A 182 -3.31 6.42 10.92
C SER A 182 -2.81 6.49 12.37
N SER A 183 -3.39 7.36 13.21
CA SER A 183 -2.98 7.51 14.60
C SER A 183 -3.49 6.35 15.47
N ALA A 184 -2.77 6.00 16.54
CA ALA A 184 -3.14 4.92 17.46
C ALA A 184 -4.39 5.21 18.33
N VAL A 185 -5.21 6.19 17.95
CA VAL A 185 -6.45 6.54 18.64
C VAL A 185 -7.56 5.62 18.13
N GLU A 186 -8.11 4.80 19.01
CA GLU A 186 -9.30 4.01 18.69
C GLU A 186 -10.46 4.95 18.34
N THR A 187 -10.80 5.00 17.06
CA THR A 187 -11.97 5.71 16.55
C THR A 187 -13.05 4.71 16.15
N ASP A 188 -14.31 5.10 16.34
CA ASP A 188 -15.46 4.31 15.90
C ASP A 188 -15.41 4.13 14.37
N PRO A 189 -15.29 2.88 13.85
CA PRO A 189 -15.13 2.62 12.42
C PRO A 189 -16.26 3.22 11.57
N LYS A 190 -17.48 3.21 12.10
CA LYS A 190 -18.67 3.76 11.43
C LYS A 190 -18.58 5.27 11.27
N LYS A 191 -18.19 5.99 12.33
CA LYS A 191 -17.97 7.44 12.28
C LYS A 191 -16.84 7.80 11.30
N THR A 192 -15.75 7.03 11.32
CA THR A 192 -14.61 7.22 10.42
C THR A 192 -15.01 7.01 8.96
N ALA A 193 -15.70 5.92 8.64
CA ALA A 193 -16.25 5.67 7.30
C ALA A 193 -17.16 6.81 6.81
N LYS A 194 -18.00 7.38 7.69
CA LYS A 194 -18.85 8.54 7.35
C LYS A 194 -18.05 9.81 7.03
N ARG A 195 -16.98 10.08 7.78
CA ARG A 195 -16.09 11.22 7.53
C ARG A 195 -15.38 11.05 6.19
N LEU A 196 -14.82 9.86 5.93
CA LEU A 196 -14.11 9.54 4.69
C LEU A 196 -15.03 9.68 3.46
N ARG A 197 -16.24 9.09 3.50
CA ARG A 197 -17.25 9.27 2.45
C ARG A 197 -17.58 10.74 2.19
N SER A 198 -17.65 11.56 3.24
CA SER A 198 -17.95 12.99 3.10
C SER A 198 -16.79 13.75 2.46
N SER A 199 -15.55 13.44 2.84
CA SER A 199 -14.34 14.01 2.24
C SER A 199 -14.22 13.65 0.76
N ILE A 200 -14.43 12.38 0.40
CA ILE A 200 -14.44 11.92 -1.01
C ILE A 200 -15.49 12.70 -1.82
N LYS A 201 -16.72 12.81 -1.32
CA LYS A 201 -17.79 13.57 -2.00
C LYS A 201 -17.45 15.04 -2.16
N PHE A 202 -16.82 15.64 -1.14
CA PHE A 202 -16.41 17.03 -1.18
C PHE A 202 -15.34 17.26 -2.26
N LEU A 203 -14.26 16.49 -2.27
CA LEU A 203 -13.19 16.59 -3.28
C LEU A 203 -13.73 16.43 -4.71
N ARG A 204 -14.62 15.45 -4.92
CA ARG A 204 -15.24 15.22 -6.23
C ARG A 204 -16.15 16.37 -6.67
N LYS A 205 -16.79 17.06 -5.73
CA LYS A 205 -17.62 18.24 -6.00
C LYS A 205 -16.79 19.49 -6.30
N VAL A 206 -15.70 19.71 -5.56
CA VAL A 206 -14.86 20.90 -5.70
C VAL A 206 -14.08 20.86 -7.01
N GLY A 207 -13.49 19.71 -7.36
CA GLY A 207 -12.54 19.65 -8.47
C GLY A 207 -12.87 18.77 -9.66
N ALA A 208 -13.96 17.99 -9.67
CA ALA A 208 -14.05 16.82 -10.57
C ALA A 208 -12.81 15.91 -10.46
N TRP A 209 -12.29 15.75 -9.24
CA TRP A 209 -11.06 15.02 -8.93
C TRP A 209 -11.12 13.56 -9.44
N PRO A 210 -10.17 13.13 -10.29
CA PRO A 210 -10.13 11.75 -10.78
C PRO A 210 -9.93 10.75 -9.65
N VAL A 211 -10.64 9.62 -9.70
CA VAL A 211 -10.54 8.58 -8.65
C VAL A 211 -9.17 7.91 -8.55
N THR A 212 -8.33 8.11 -9.56
CA THR A 212 -6.97 7.61 -9.72
C THR A 212 -5.90 8.53 -9.12
N GLU A 213 -6.29 9.72 -8.68
CA GLU A 213 -5.36 10.73 -8.15
C GLU A 213 -5.45 10.77 -6.61
N GLN A 214 -4.32 11.02 -5.97
CA GLN A 214 -4.30 11.30 -4.53
C GLN A 214 -5.01 12.63 -4.25
N PRO A 215 -5.66 12.83 -3.08
CA PRO A 215 -5.74 11.93 -1.93
C PRO A 215 -6.87 10.87 -2.04
N LEU A 216 -7.63 10.82 -3.15
CA LEU A 216 -8.77 9.91 -3.28
C LEU A 216 -8.38 8.43 -3.25
N VAL A 217 -7.17 8.08 -3.71
CA VAL A 217 -6.65 6.71 -3.64
C VAL A 217 -6.54 6.28 -2.18
N SER A 218 -5.79 7.02 -1.36
CA SER A 218 -5.61 6.71 0.07
C SER A 218 -6.90 6.80 0.87
N LEU A 219 -7.76 7.79 0.59
CA LEU A 219 -9.07 7.91 1.25
C LEU A 219 -9.96 6.69 1.00
N ARG A 220 -9.89 6.10 -0.20
CA ARG A 220 -10.67 4.91 -0.54
C ARG A 220 -10.13 3.67 0.15
N ASP A 221 -8.82 3.52 0.24
CA ASP A 221 -8.20 2.40 0.96
C ASP A 221 -8.59 2.41 2.44
N GLU A 222 -8.52 3.58 3.07
CA GLU A 222 -8.95 3.75 4.47
C GLU A 222 -10.46 3.57 4.64
N LEU A 223 -11.26 4.01 3.66
CA LEU A 223 -12.70 3.79 3.67
C LEU A 223 -13.04 2.30 3.58
N ILE A 224 -12.38 1.54 2.69
CA ILE A 224 -12.58 0.10 2.59
C ILE A 224 -12.26 -0.56 3.94
N ALA A 225 -11.12 -0.24 4.55
CA ALA A 225 -10.72 -0.77 5.84
C ALA A 225 -11.77 -0.46 6.94
N SER A 226 -12.20 0.79 7.03
CA SER A 226 -13.21 1.24 7.99
C SER A 226 -14.58 0.56 7.81
N LEU A 227 -15.01 0.34 6.56
CA LEU A 227 -16.28 -0.33 6.27
C LEU A 227 -16.26 -1.82 6.62
N LEU A 228 -15.15 -2.50 6.32
CA LEU A 228 -14.98 -3.90 6.68
C LEU A 228 -14.87 -4.08 8.19
N ALA A 229 -14.26 -3.13 8.90
CA ALA A 229 -14.24 -3.11 10.36
C ALA A 229 -15.64 -2.91 10.97
N ASP A 230 -16.51 -2.09 10.35
CA ASP A 230 -17.92 -1.89 10.74
C ASP A 230 -18.86 -3.02 10.26
N GLN A 231 -18.34 -4.08 9.63
CA GLN A 231 -19.13 -5.17 9.01
C GLN A 231 -20.09 -4.72 7.89
N ASP A 232 -19.91 -3.52 7.30
CA ASP A 232 -20.61 -3.07 6.09
C ASP A 232 -19.94 -3.68 4.85
N ILE A 233 -20.08 -5.01 4.71
CA ILE A 233 -19.44 -5.80 3.64
C ILE A 233 -19.93 -5.34 2.27
N GLY A 234 -21.22 -4.99 2.14
CA GLY A 234 -21.80 -4.56 0.87
C GLY A 234 -21.18 -3.28 0.33
N SER A 235 -21.07 -2.24 1.16
CA SER A 235 -20.41 -1.01 0.72
C SER A 235 -18.90 -1.19 0.57
N GLY A 236 -18.27 -1.99 1.44
CA GLY A 236 -16.85 -2.34 1.34
C GLY A 236 -16.53 -3.03 0.01
N PHE A 237 -17.40 -3.95 -0.44
CA PHE A 237 -17.27 -4.62 -1.73
C PHE A 237 -17.31 -3.65 -2.90
N VAL A 238 -18.29 -2.74 -2.93
CA VAL A 238 -18.41 -1.74 -4.01
C VAL A 238 -17.16 -0.87 -4.09
N GLN A 239 -16.66 -0.40 -2.95
CA GLN A 239 -15.43 0.40 -2.91
C GLN A 239 -14.19 -0.40 -3.35
N ALA A 240 -14.09 -1.68 -2.94
CA ALA A 240 -13.03 -2.57 -3.39
C ALA A 240 -13.11 -2.87 -4.89
N ALA A 241 -14.30 -2.99 -5.46
CA ALA A 241 -14.52 -3.18 -6.89
C ALA A 241 -14.13 -1.93 -7.70
N VAL A 242 -14.49 -0.72 -7.21
CA VAL A 242 -14.05 0.56 -7.80
C VAL A 242 -12.51 0.62 -7.81
N ARG A 243 -11.87 0.27 -6.69
CA ARG A 243 -10.41 0.23 -6.58
C ARG A 243 -9.81 -0.73 -7.61
N TYR A 244 -10.30 -1.96 -7.68
CA TYR A 244 -9.78 -2.99 -8.58
C TYR A 244 -9.95 -2.64 -10.07
N LEU A 245 -11.10 -2.11 -10.48
CA LEU A 245 -11.43 -1.87 -11.90
C LEU A 245 -11.03 -0.51 -12.44
N ARG A 246 -10.96 0.53 -11.60
CA ARG A 246 -10.78 1.93 -12.05
C ARG A 246 -9.52 2.58 -11.50
N VAL A 247 -9.05 2.16 -10.32
CA VAL A 247 -7.87 2.77 -9.66
C VAL A 247 -6.61 1.96 -9.94
N ASP A 248 -6.61 0.68 -9.58
CA ASP A 248 -5.42 -0.17 -9.65
C ASP A 248 -4.79 -0.27 -11.05
N PRO A 249 -5.53 -0.38 -12.17
CA PRO A 249 -4.93 -0.45 -13.50
C PRO A 249 -4.18 0.83 -13.91
N VAL A 250 -4.54 1.97 -13.32
CA VAL A 250 -3.92 3.28 -13.61
C VAL A 250 -2.77 3.54 -12.65
N VAL A 251 -2.99 3.33 -11.35
CA VAL A 251 -2.01 3.59 -10.29
C VAL A 251 -0.90 2.53 -10.28
N TYR A 252 -1.27 1.27 -10.50
CA TYR A 252 -0.39 0.10 -10.52
C TYR A 252 -0.52 -0.61 -11.88
N GLY A 253 0.04 0.00 -12.92
CA GLY A 253 -0.12 -0.45 -14.31
C GLY A 253 0.23 -1.92 -14.57
N ASP A 254 1.21 -2.47 -13.85
CA ASP A 254 1.52 -3.91 -13.91
C ASP A 254 0.60 -4.70 -12.98
N GLU A 255 -0.12 -5.69 -13.52
CA GLU A 255 -0.95 -6.63 -12.75
C GLU A 255 -0.17 -7.36 -11.66
N ARG A 256 1.13 -7.59 -11.88
CA ARG A 256 2.05 -8.32 -10.98
C ARG A 256 2.54 -7.48 -9.82
N HIS A 257 2.18 -6.20 -9.78
CA HIS A 257 2.53 -5.29 -8.69
C HIS A 257 2.00 -5.81 -7.35
N PRO A 258 2.80 -5.83 -6.26
CA PRO A 258 2.41 -6.45 -4.99
C PRO A 258 1.12 -5.85 -4.41
N VAL A 259 0.97 -4.53 -4.49
CA VAL A 259 -0.22 -3.83 -3.97
C VAL A 259 -1.46 -4.22 -4.77
N ARG A 260 -1.35 -4.34 -6.10
CA ARG A 260 -2.47 -4.74 -6.97
C ARG A 260 -2.88 -6.20 -6.73
N GLN A 261 -1.91 -7.09 -6.49
CA GLN A 261 -2.16 -8.47 -6.10
C GLN A 261 -2.90 -8.55 -4.74
N LEU A 262 -2.48 -7.73 -3.77
CA LEU A 262 -3.14 -7.62 -2.47
C LEU A 262 -4.58 -7.07 -2.59
N HIS A 263 -4.79 -6.04 -3.41
CA HIS A 263 -6.11 -5.45 -3.64
C HIS A 263 -7.07 -6.43 -4.30
N ALA A 264 -6.60 -7.18 -5.29
CA ALA A 264 -7.35 -8.26 -5.93
C ALA A 264 -7.75 -9.35 -4.92
N TYR A 265 -6.81 -9.80 -4.08
CA TYR A 265 -7.09 -10.77 -3.03
C TYR A 265 -8.11 -10.24 -2.02
N ALA A 266 -8.00 -8.97 -1.63
CA ALA A 266 -8.96 -8.32 -0.74
C ALA A 266 -10.37 -8.28 -1.36
N LEU A 267 -10.50 -7.94 -2.65
CA LEU A 267 -11.78 -7.99 -3.37
C LEU A 267 -12.37 -9.40 -3.36
N ALA A 268 -11.57 -10.42 -3.68
CA ALA A 268 -12.03 -11.81 -3.67
C ALA A 268 -12.50 -12.25 -2.28
N ARG A 269 -11.75 -11.91 -1.22
CA ARG A 269 -12.16 -12.19 0.17
C ARG A 269 -13.50 -11.55 0.52
N VAL A 270 -13.67 -10.27 0.21
CA VAL A 270 -14.92 -9.55 0.49
C VAL A 270 -16.08 -10.15 -0.31
N ALA A 271 -15.85 -10.54 -1.56
CA ALA A 271 -16.85 -11.23 -2.39
C ALA A 271 -17.28 -12.58 -1.79
N VAL A 272 -16.34 -13.37 -1.27
CA VAL A 272 -16.66 -14.62 -0.55
C VAL A 272 -17.46 -14.35 0.72
N SER A 273 -17.13 -13.27 1.46
CA SER A 273 -17.86 -12.89 2.67
C SER A 273 -19.29 -12.41 2.39
N LEU A 274 -19.56 -11.82 1.23
CA LEU A 274 -20.92 -11.44 0.83
C LEU A 274 -21.87 -12.63 0.70
N ASP A 275 -21.35 -13.78 0.25
CA ASP A 275 -22.12 -15.01 0.11
C ASP A 275 -22.50 -15.63 1.47
N CYS A 276 -21.67 -15.41 2.51
CA CYS A 276 -21.89 -15.93 3.86
C CYS A 276 -22.80 -15.07 4.74
N GLY A 277 -23.19 -13.86 4.28
CA GLY A 277 -24.05 -12.96 5.04
C GLY A 277 -25.53 -13.27 4.81
N GLU A 278 -26.28 -13.58 5.87
CA GLU A 278 -27.74 -13.50 5.84
C GLU A 278 -28.13 -12.02 5.60
N ASP A 279 -29.05 -11.77 4.66
CA ASP A 279 -29.59 -10.46 4.31
C ASP A 279 -29.99 -9.64 5.55
N GLY A 280 -29.03 -8.86 6.04
CA GLY A 280 -29.22 -7.84 7.05
C GLY A 280 -29.19 -6.48 6.37
N ASP A 281 -30.36 -6.08 5.85
CA ASP A 281 -30.65 -4.75 5.30
C ASP A 281 -30.05 -4.49 3.90
N SER A 282 -30.77 -4.95 2.86
CA SER A 282 -30.60 -4.60 1.44
C SER A 282 -30.88 -3.11 1.12
N THR A 283 -30.50 -2.21 2.03
CA THR A 283 -30.65 -0.75 1.95
C THR A 283 -29.32 -0.05 1.59
N GLY A 284 -28.29 -0.83 1.26
CA GLY A 284 -26.93 -0.37 0.91
C GLY A 284 -26.66 -0.21 -0.60
N LEU A 285 -25.42 0.18 -0.95
CA LEU A 285 -24.95 0.41 -2.33
C LEU A 285 -25.17 -0.77 -3.30
N LEU A 286 -25.30 -2.00 -2.78
CA LEU A 286 -25.64 -3.18 -3.56
C LEU A 286 -27.03 -3.09 -4.22
N GLY A 287 -27.97 -2.34 -3.63
CA GLY A 287 -29.30 -2.07 -4.22
C GLY A 287 -29.30 -1.06 -5.37
N LEU A 288 -28.13 -0.50 -5.75
CA LEU A 288 -28.01 0.38 -6.91
C LEU A 288 -28.23 -0.34 -8.23
N VAL A 289 -28.09 -1.67 -8.23
CA VAL A 289 -28.25 -2.53 -9.38
C VAL A 289 -29.14 -3.67 -8.90
N ASP A 290 -30.42 -3.68 -9.30
CA ASP A 290 -31.39 -4.73 -8.99
C ASP A 290 -31.05 -6.01 -9.77
N VAL A 291 -29.88 -6.57 -9.49
CA VAL A 291 -29.33 -7.71 -10.21
C VAL A 291 -28.78 -8.69 -9.19
N ARG A 292 -29.33 -9.91 -9.23
CA ARG A 292 -28.79 -11.07 -8.53
C ARG A 292 -27.37 -11.33 -9.04
N MET A 293 -26.39 -11.11 -8.17
CA MET A 293 -24.97 -11.39 -8.43
C MET A 293 -24.62 -12.78 -7.91
N GLU A 294 -23.53 -13.35 -8.43
CA GLU A 294 -22.90 -14.57 -7.90
C GLU A 294 -21.49 -14.22 -7.35
N PRO A 295 -21.38 -13.70 -6.11
CA PRO A 295 -20.12 -13.18 -5.57
C PRO A 295 -19.00 -14.23 -5.53
N VAL A 296 -19.35 -15.50 -5.32
CA VAL A 296 -18.40 -16.62 -5.29
C VAL A 296 -17.78 -16.90 -6.65
N LEU A 297 -18.56 -16.77 -7.74
CA LEU A 297 -18.04 -16.94 -9.11
C LEU A 297 -17.09 -15.80 -9.49
N LEU A 298 -17.40 -14.58 -9.05
CA LEU A 298 -16.50 -13.44 -9.19
C LEU A 298 -15.20 -13.66 -8.40
N ALA A 299 -15.30 -14.09 -7.14
CA ALA A 299 -14.15 -14.40 -6.31
C ALA A 299 -13.25 -15.46 -6.96
N TRP A 300 -13.86 -16.52 -7.52
CA TRP A 300 -13.14 -17.56 -8.25
C TRP A 300 -12.38 -16.98 -9.44
N SER A 301 -13.01 -16.11 -10.25
CA SER A 301 -12.37 -15.48 -11.41
C SER A 301 -11.14 -14.65 -11.01
N VAL A 302 -11.22 -13.90 -9.92
CA VAL A 302 -10.09 -13.11 -9.40
C VAL A 302 -8.98 -14.01 -8.86
N LEU A 303 -9.33 -15.03 -8.07
CA LEU A 303 -8.36 -15.95 -7.45
C LEU A 303 -7.65 -16.82 -8.48
N SER A 304 -8.37 -17.30 -9.50
CA SER A 304 -7.79 -18.03 -10.63
C SER A 304 -6.71 -17.19 -11.30
N ARG A 305 -6.98 -15.91 -11.57
CA ARG A 305 -5.99 -14.99 -12.15
C ARG A 305 -4.79 -14.75 -11.24
N LEU A 306 -4.99 -14.68 -9.93
CA LEU A 306 -3.90 -14.53 -8.96
C LEU A 306 -2.99 -15.77 -8.92
N VAL A 307 -3.58 -16.98 -9.00
CA VAL A 307 -2.84 -18.24 -9.06
C VAL A 307 -2.07 -18.35 -10.37
N GLU A 308 -2.66 -17.97 -11.52
CA GLU A 308 -1.96 -17.92 -12.81
C GLU A 308 -0.70 -17.03 -12.77
N LEU A 309 -0.78 -15.90 -12.07
CA LEU A 309 0.30 -14.91 -12.02
C LEU A 309 1.30 -15.18 -10.90
N GLU A 310 1.12 -16.20 -10.05
CA GLU A 310 1.85 -16.34 -8.79
C GLU A 310 3.39 -16.41 -8.97
N ASP A 311 3.86 -17.02 -10.05
CA ASP A 311 5.29 -17.19 -10.32
C ASP A 311 5.95 -15.91 -10.82
N GLU A 312 5.19 -15.02 -11.46
CA GLU A 312 5.67 -13.74 -11.99
C GLU A 312 5.40 -12.57 -11.03
N ALA A 313 4.34 -12.66 -10.22
CA ALA A 313 3.91 -11.64 -9.27
C ALA A 313 4.97 -11.40 -8.17
N CYS A 314 5.09 -10.15 -7.73
CA CYS A 314 5.96 -9.77 -6.61
C CYS A 314 5.30 -10.12 -5.27
N THR A 315 4.97 -11.39 -5.06
CA THR A 315 4.30 -11.87 -3.85
C THR A 315 5.18 -12.85 -3.07
N VAL A 316 4.96 -12.90 -1.76
CA VAL A 316 5.72 -13.74 -0.84
C VAL A 316 5.09 -15.13 -0.66
N PRO A 317 5.87 -16.17 -0.28
CA PRO A 317 5.35 -17.53 -0.09
C PRO A 317 4.12 -17.64 0.82
N SER A 318 4.09 -16.92 1.95
CA SER A 318 2.92 -16.90 2.84
C SER A 318 1.67 -16.34 2.15
N PHE A 319 1.83 -15.28 1.35
CA PHE A 319 0.73 -14.72 0.55
C PHE A 319 0.23 -15.69 -0.51
N LYS A 320 1.12 -16.38 -1.22
CA LYS A 320 0.74 -17.43 -2.19
C LYS A 320 -0.06 -18.54 -1.52
N THR A 321 0.34 -18.93 -0.31
CA THR A 321 -0.37 -19.94 0.48
C THR A 321 -1.77 -19.47 0.85
N MET A 322 -1.94 -18.20 1.27
CA MET A 322 -3.25 -17.62 1.56
C MET A 322 -4.16 -17.59 0.32
N VAL A 323 -3.64 -17.18 -0.84
CA VAL A 323 -4.39 -17.14 -2.10
C VAL A 323 -4.86 -18.55 -2.49
N ARG A 324 -3.95 -19.53 -2.47
CA ARG A 324 -4.28 -20.93 -2.81
C ARG A 324 -5.30 -21.52 -1.84
N TRP A 325 -5.17 -21.26 -0.54
CA TRP A 325 -6.13 -21.72 0.46
C TRP A 325 -7.55 -21.20 0.19
N LEU A 326 -7.68 -19.89 -0.09
CA LEU A 326 -8.98 -19.31 -0.42
C LEU A 326 -9.51 -19.81 -1.77
N PHE A 327 -8.63 -20.00 -2.76
CA PHE A 327 -9.01 -20.57 -4.04
C PHE A 327 -9.53 -22.00 -3.90
N ASP A 328 -8.90 -22.81 -3.07
CA ASP A 328 -9.36 -24.16 -2.73
C ASP A 328 -10.71 -24.13 -2.01
N ASP A 329 -10.91 -23.25 -1.00
CA ASP A 329 -12.22 -23.07 -0.34
C ASP A 329 -13.34 -22.73 -1.34
N VAL A 330 -13.06 -21.80 -2.26
CA VAL A 330 -14.02 -21.42 -3.31
C VAL A 330 -14.27 -22.60 -4.26
N ASN A 331 -13.25 -23.36 -4.65
CA ASN A 331 -13.42 -24.55 -5.49
C ASN A 331 -14.26 -25.64 -4.80
N GLU A 332 -14.11 -25.83 -3.49
CA GLU A 332 -14.94 -26.77 -2.71
C GLU A 332 -16.43 -26.41 -2.79
N ARG A 333 -16.79 -25.11 -2.76
CA ARG A 333 -18.18 -24.65 -2.86
C ARG A 333 -18.84 -25.06 -4.19
N PHE A 334 -18.06 -25.21 -5.25
CA PHE A 334 -18.55 -25.61 -6.59
C PHE A 334 -18.55 -27.12 -6.83
N LYS A 335 -18.09 -27.98 -5.90
CA LYS A 335 -18.02 -29.44 -6.14
C LYS A 335 -19.38 -30.10 -6.37
N GLY A 336 -20.47 -29.49 -5.91
CA GLY A 336 -21.83 -29.97 -6.12
C GLY A 336 -22.49 -29.49 -7.42
N ASP A 337 -21.85 -28.58 -8.14
CA ASP A 337 -22.45 -27.90 -9.28
C ASP A 337 -22.32 -28.70 -10.57
N LYS A 338 -23.35 -28.58 -11.43
CA LYS A 338 -23.38 -29.27 -12.73
C LYS A 338 -22.32 -28.77 -13.71
N LYS A 339 -21.82 -27.55 -13.52
CA LYS A 339 -20.78 -26.93 -14.35
C LYS A 339 -19.70 -26.37 -13.44
N LYS A 340 -18.45 -26.73 -13.72
CA LYS A 340 -17.30 -26.15 -13.02
C LYS A 340 -17.12 -24.69 -13.42
N PRO A 341 -16.57 -23.84 -12.54
CA PRO A 341 -16.29 -22.44 -12.86
C PRO A 341 -15.45 -22.25 -14.14
N GLU A 342 -14.50 -23.15 -14.41
CA GLU A 342 -13.65 -23.17 -15.62
C GLU A 342 -14.48 -23.21 -16.92
N ASP A 343 -15.62 -23.91 -16.89
CA ASP A 343 -16.54 -24.06 -18.05
C ASP A 343 -17.62 -22.96 -18.11
N ARG A 344 -17.60 -22.02 -17.16
CA ARG A 344 -18.59 -20.94 -17.00
C ARG A 344 -18.06 -19.58 -17.45
N GLY A 345 -17.17 -19.55 -18.45
CA GLY A 345 -16.57 -18.32 -18.96
C GLY A 345 -17.59 -17.25 -19.38
N ASP A 346 -18.74 -17.63 -19.96
CA ASP A 346 -19.81 -16.71 -20.33
C ASP A 346 -20.52 -16.12 -19.10
N ASP A 347 -20.69 -16.91 -18.04
CA ASP A 347 -21.28 -16.44 -16.79
C ASP A 347 -20.33 -15.46 -16.09
N ILE A 348 -19.04 -15.79 -16.04
CA ILE A 348 -18.00 -14.91 -15.48
C ILE A 348 -18.00 -13.56 -16.18
N ARG A 349 -18.06 -13.54 -17.53
CA ARG A 349 -18.13 -12.28 -18.28
C ARG A 349 -19.38 -11.46 -17.92
N ARG A 350 -20.54 -12.11 -17.82
CA ARG A 350 -21.78 -11.43 -17.39
C ARG A 350 -21.70 -10.90 -15.96
N GLU A 351 -21.06 -11.62 -15.04
CA GLU A 351 -20.85 -11.11 -13.69
C GLU A 351 -19.95 -9.88 -13.70
N TRP A 352 -18.86 -9.88 -14.46
CA TRP A 352 -18.01 -8.70 -14.59
C TRP A 352 -18.73 -7.50 -15.22
N GLU A 353 -19.58 -7.71 -16.24
CA GLU A 353 -20.42 -6.63 -16.82
C GLU A 353 -21.35 -6.00 -15.77
N LYS A 354 -21.91 -6.80 -14.86
CA LYS A 354 -22.73 -6.29 -13.74
C LYS A 354 -21.88 -5.46 -12.77
N ILE A 355 -20.67 -5.92 -12.44
CA ILE A 355 -19.75 -5.20 -11.54
C ILE A 355 -19.30 -3.89 -12.18
N GLU A 356 -19.02 -3.86 -13.48
CA GLU A 356 -18.70 -2.63 -14.19
C GLU A 356 -19.84 -1.62 -14.11
N LEU A 357 -21.08 -2.05 -14.39
CA LEU A 357 -22.26 -1.19 -14.26
C LEU A 357 -22.46 -0.67 -12.82
N LEU A 358 -22.23 -1.52 -11.82
CA LEU A 358 -22.31 -1.16 -10.40
C LEU A 358 -21.26 -0.10 -10.04
N VAL A 359 -20.03 -0.29 -10.50
CA VAL A 359 -18.90 0.63 -10.29
C VAL A 359 -19.16 1.96 -10.96
N ASP A 360 -19.64 1.97 -12.21
CA ASP A 360 -19.93 3.21 -12.93
C ASP A 360 -21.06 4.00 -12.24
N ARG A 361 -22.13 3.33 -11.81
CA ARG A 361 -23.21 3.97 -11.03
C ARG A 361 -22.75 4.48 -9.66
N ALA A 362 -21.87 3.74 -8.98
CA ALA A 362 -21.30 4.18 -7.71
C ALA A 362 -20.49 5.47 -7.91
N LEU A 363 -19.67 5.50 -8.97
CA LEU A 363 -18.90 6.67 -9.36
C LEU A 363 -19.81 7.84 -9.74
N GLU A 364 -20.87 7.66 -10.53
CA GLU A 364 -21.81 8.74 -10.85
C GLU A 364 -22.44 9.39 -9.61
N LYS A 365 -22.70 8.60 -8.56
CA LYS A 365 -23.30 9.07 -7.29
C LYS A 365 -22.30 9.68 -6.31
N GLY A 366 -21.03 9.85 -6.71
CA GLY A 366 -20.01 10.46 -5.86
C GLY A 366 -19.40 9.52 -4.83
N TYR A 367 -19.54 8.20 -5.01
CA TYR A 367 -18.92 7.19 -4.14
C TYR A 367 -17.50 6.84 -4.56
#